data_AF-A0A101FGK5-F1
#
_entry.id   AF-A0A101FGK5-F1
#
_cell.length_a   1.000
_cell.length_b   1.000
_cell.length_c   1.000
_cell.angle_alpha   90.00
_cell.angle_beta   90.00
_cell.angle_gamma   90.00
#
_symmetry.space_group_name_H-M   'P 1'
#
loop_
_entity.id
_entity.type
_entity.pdbx_description
1 polymer ?
#
loop_
_entity_poly.entity_id
_entity_poly.type
_entity_poly.pdbx_seq_one_letter_code
_entity_poly.pdbx_strand_id
1 'polypeptide(L)'
;MLKKYLSNEKGFTMIEMMVVLIIIAVLIGGGIKFYKGYIENSQITKAKAQINVMQAALDAYYADNGRYPEYTNELLDAGIAHDDKTATTEIELEARDPWGQNYKYAVNNNVSGDKSCVVYTGYNNIQGQSGRIVAAESKNGKLLKDGARLTNDYQPDGVAN
;
A
#
# COMPACT_ATOMS: atom_id res chain seq x y z
N MET A 1 -67.45 4.39 -41.13
CA MET A 1 -66.32 5.17 -41.69
C MET A 1 -65.21 5.23 -40.67
N LEU A 2 -64.11 4.50 -40.84
CA LEU A 2 -62.96 4.55 -39.92
C LEU A 2 -61.83 5.35 -40.60
N LYS A 3 -61.53 6.52 -40.04
CA LYS A 3 -60.57 7.49 -40.58
C LYS A 3 -59.15 6.98 -40.30
N LYS A 4 -58.40 6.79 -41.38
CA LYS A 4 -57.05 6.20 -41.41
C LYS A 4 -56.05 7.17 -40.76
N TYR A 5 -55.53 6.83 -39.57
CA TYR A 5 -54.36 7.48 -38.98
C TYR A 5 -53.10 6.85 -39.58
N LEU A 6 -52.60 7.43 -40.68
CA LEU A 6 -51.25 7.16 -41.16
C LEU A 6 -50.29 8.03 -40.34
N SER A 7 -49.92 7.56 -39.15
CA SER A 7 -48.75 8.09 -38.46
C SER A 7 -47.52 7.70 -39.26
N ASN A 8 -46.84 8.70 -39.82
CA ASN A 8 -45.57 8.56 -40.51
C ASN A 8 -44.46 8.32 -39.47
N GLU A 9 -44.49 7.15 -38.83
CA GLU A 9 -43.43 6.73 -37.93
C GLU A 9 -42.21 6.37 -38.78
N LYS A 10 -41.28 7.32 -38.88
CA LYS A 10 -39.96 7.08 -39.47
C LYS A 10 -39.23 6.08 -38.57
N GLY A 11 -39.21 4.82 -39.00
CA GLY A 11 -38.44 3.77 -38.36
C GLY A 11 -36.94 4.02 -38.46
N PHE A 12 -36.20 3.54 -37.47
CA PHE A 12 -34.75 3.55 -37.40
C PHE A 12 -34.16 2.77 -38.59
N THR A 13 -33.11 3.28 -39.22
CA THR A 13 -32.53 2.61 -40.39
C THR A 13 -31.55 1.52 -39.96
N MET A 14 -31.42 0.43 -40.74
CA MET A 14 -30.46 -0.64 -40.41
C MET A 14 -29.01 -0.12 -40.34
N ILE A 15 -28.67 0.84 -41.21
CA ILE A 15 -27.33 1.45 -41.22
C ILE A 15 -27.03 2.20 -39.93
N GLU A 16 -28.04 2.78 -39.29
CA GLU A 16 -27.90 3.55 -38.06
C GLU A 16 -27.55 2.64 -36.88
N MET A 17 -28.15 1.45 -36.83
CA MET A 17 -27.73 0.42 -35.86
C MET A 17 -26.34 -0.14 -36.18
N MET A 18 -25.95 -0.28 -37.46
CA MET A 18 -24.61 -0.73 -37.82
C MET A 18 -23.53 0.24 -37.33
N VAL A 19 -23.73 1.55 -37.53
CA VAL A 19 -22.79 2.58 -37.06
C VAL A 19 -22.68 2.56 -35.53
N VAL A 20 -23.80 2.43 -34.81
CA VAL A 20 -23.80 2.33 -33.34
C VAL A 20 -23.03 1.12 -32.85
N LEU A 21 -23.23 -0.06 -33.46
CA LEU A 21 -22.51 -1.28 -33.09
C LEU A 21 -21.01 -1.18 -33.37
N ILE A 22 -20.61 -0.53 -34.47
CA ILE A 22 -19.20 -0.26 -34.78
C ILE A 22 -18.58 0.64 -33.71
N ILE A 23 -19.26 1.73 -33.32
CA ILE A 23 -18.77 2.63 -32.26
C ILE A 23 -18.64 1.87 -30.93
N ILE A 24 -19.63 1.07 -30.54
CA ILE A 24 -19.58 0.26 -29.31
C ILE A 24 -18.41 -0.74 -29.35
N ALA A 25 -18.19 -1.43 -30.47
CA ALA A 25 -17.08 -2.38 -30.63
C ALA A 25 -15.71 -1.70 -30.46
N VAL A 26 -15.54 -0.48 -30.99
CA VAL A 26 -14.31 0.32 -30.85
C VAL A 26 -14.11 0.77 -29.40
N LEU A 27 -15.17 1.26 -28.73
CA LEU A 27 -15.09 1.77 -27.36
C LEU A 27 -14.73 0.67 -26.35
N ILE A 28 -15.33 -0.52 -26.48
CA ILE A 28 -15.04 -1.68 -25.63
C ILE A 28 -13.58 -2.13 -25.81
N GLY A 29 -13.03 -2.04 -27.04
CA GLY A 29 -11.66 -2.42 -27.34
C GLY A 29 -10.58 -1.56 -26.64
N GLY A 30 -10.87 -0.29 -26.31
CA GLY A 30 -9.87 0.66 -25.80
C GLY A 30 -9.99 1.04 -24.31
N GLY A 31 -11.13 0.80 -23.67
CA GLY A 31 -11.49 1.45 -22.40
C GLY A 31 -10.71 1.05 -21.13
N ILE A 32 -9.94 -0.03 -21.13
CA ILE A 32 -9.50 -0.69 -19.88
C ILE A 32 -8.13 -0.20 -19.36
N LYS A 33 -7.28 0.38 -20.22
CA LYS A 33 -5.83 0.50 -19.93
C LYS A 33 -5.45 1.51 -18.83
N PHE A 34 -6.28 2.51 -18.53
CA PHE A 34 -5.86 3.68 -17.74
C PHE A 34 -5.99 3.54 -16.21
N TYR A 35 -6.73 2.55 -15.70
CA TYR A 35 -7.08 2.49 -14.27
C TYR A 35 -5.96 1.96 -13.36
N LYS A 36 -5.06 1.12 -13.89
CA LYS A 36 -4.08 0.38 -13.05
C LYS A 36 -3.11 1.30 -12.31
N GLY A 37 -2.52 2.28 -13.00
CA GLY A 37 -1.54 3.19 -12.39
C GLY A 37 -2.16 4.11 -11.34
N TYR A 38 -3.43 4.49 -11.50
CA TYR A 38 -4.14 5.31 -10.51
C TYR A 38 -4.38 4.54 -9.21
N ILE A 39 -4.86 3.29 -9.32
CA ILE A 39 -5.09 2.41 -8.16
C ILE A 39 -3.77 2.19 -7.42
N GLU A 40 -2.69 1.91 -8.14
CA GLU A 40 -1.38 1.66 -7.56
C GLU A 40 -0.81 2.88 -6.81
N ASN A 41 -0.92 4.08 -7.39
CA ASN A 41 -0.50 5.30 -6.69
C ASN A 41 -1.35 5.59 -5.44
N SER A 42 -2.64 5.26 -5.48
CA SER A 42 -3.53 5.36 -4.32
C SER A 42 -3.12 4.37 -3.22
N GLN A 43 -2.80 3.14 -3.58
CA GLN A 43 -2.25 2.12 -2.67
C GLN A 43 -0.95 2.60 -2.03
N ILE A 44 0.01 3.10 -2.81
CA ILE A 44 1.27 3.63 -2.28
C ILE A 44 1.01 4.78 -1.29
N THR A 45 0.12 5.71 -1.63
CA THR A 45 -0.23 6.84 -0.74
C THR A 45 -0.84 6.36 0.56
N LYS A 46 -1.77 5.39 0.49
CA LYS A 46 -2.36 4.77 1.67
C LYS A 46 -1.31 4.07 2.53
N ALA A 47 -0.40 3.33 1.90
CA ALA A 47 0.67 2.62 2.60
C ALA A 47 1.59 3.60 3.34
N LYS A 48 1.99 4.70 2.70
CA LYS A 48 2.80 5.75 3.32
C LYS A 48 2.11 6.36 4.53
N ALA A 49 0.81 6.68 4.42
CA ALA A 49 0.05 7.24 5.53
C ALA A 49 -0.04 6.28 6.72
N GLN A 50 -0.35 5.01 6.46
CA GLN A 50 -0.43 3.97 7.51
C GLN A 50 0.94 3.78 8.20
N ILE A 51 2.02 3.68 7.43
CA ILE A 51 3.38 3.56 7.97
C ILE A 51 3.75 4.78 8.81
N ASN A 52 3.46 6.00 8.34
CA ASN A 52 3.77 7.21 9.10
C ASN A 52 3.04 7.26 10.46
N VAL A 53 1.80 6.76 10.53
CA VAL A 53 1.06 6.66 11.80
C VAL A 53 1.71 5.65 12.74
N MET A 54 2.05 4.45 12.25
CA MET A 54 2.76 3.45 13.05
C MET A 54 4.12 3.97 13.53
N GLN A 55 4.84 4.67 12.66
CA GLN A 55 6.15 5.24 13.00
C GLN A 55 6.05 6.34 14.06
N ALA A 56 5.02 7.18 14.01
CA ALA A 56 4.77 8.16 15.07
C ALA A 56 4.50 7.51 16.43
N ALA A 57 3.79 6.37 16.45
CA ALA A 57 3.57 5.60 17.67
C ALA A 57 4.87 4.99 18.22
N LEU A 58 5.73 4.47 17.33
CA LEU A 58 7.06 3.97 17.71
C LEU A 58 7.98 5.07 18.26
N ASP A 59 7.95 6.26 17.64
CA ASP A 59 8.73 7.41 18.09
C ASP A 59 8.23 7.92 19.46
N ALA A 60 6.92 7.86 19.72
CA ALA A 60 6.34 8.16 21.02
C ALA A 60 6.79 7.15 22.09
N TYR A 61 6.72 5.84 21.78
CA TYR A 61 7.24 4.80 22.67
C TYR A 61 8.73 5.00 22.98
N TYR A 62 9.54 5.39 21.98
CA TYR A 62 10.94 5.71 22.18
C TYR A 62 11.13 6.91 23.11
N ALA A 63 10.31 7.95 23.00
CA ALA A 63 10.40 9.12 23.87
C ALA A 63 10.19 8.76 25.35
N ASP A 64 9.31 7.80 25.63
CA ASP A 64 9.00 7.35 26.99
C ASP A 64 10.01 6.32 27.53
N ASN A 65 10.50 5.41 26.68
CA ASN A 65 11.31 4.25 27.10
C ASN A 65 12.80 4.34 26.72
N GLY A 66 13.18 5.31 25.90
CA GLY A 66 14.55 5.50 25.40
C GLY A 66 15.04 4.42 24.42
N ARG A 67 14.16 3.51 23.97
CA ARG A 67 14.42 2.45 23.00
C ARG A 67 13.15 2.13 22.21
N TYR A 68 13.30 1.53 21.03
CA TYR A 68 12.17 1.02 20.28
C TYR A 68 11.72 -0.35 20.83
N PRO A 69 10.46 -0.74 20.61
CA PRO A 69 9.97 -2.06 20.98
C PRO A 69 10.83 -3.19 20.40
N GLU A 70 11.32 -4.09 21.25
CA GLU A 70 12.11 -5.27 20.83
C GLU A 70 11.27 -6.53 20.79
N TYR A 71 10.23 -6.53 21.61
CA TYR A 71 9.36 -7.68 21.82
C TYR A 71 7.92 -7.32 21.46
N THR A 72 7.15 -8.36 21.17
CA THR A 72 5.75 -8.29 20.79
C THR A 72 4.88 -7.55 21.82
N ASN A 73 5.09 -7.79 23.11
CA ASN A 73 4.39 -7.08 24.18
C ASN A 73 4.70 -5.57 24.18
N GLU A 74 5.94 -5.18 23.88
CA GLU A 74 6.33 -3.77 23.82
C GLU A 74 5.71 -3.06 22.60
N LEU A 75 5.50 -3.78 21.50
CA LEU A 75 4.75 -3.27 20.35
C LEU A 75 3.30 -3.01 20.71
N LEU A 76 2.69 -3.90 21.49
CA LEU A 76 1.33 -3.72 21.98
C LEU A 76 1.23 -2.51 22.91
N ASP A 77 2.22 -2.29 23.78
CA ASP A 77 2.32 -1.09 24.63
C ASP A 77 2.48 0.19 23.80
N ALA A 78 3.17 0.12 22.65
CA ALA A 78 3.24 1.19 21.65
C ALA A 78 1.93 1.37 20.85
N GLY A 79 0.89 0.56 21.10
CA GLY A 79 -0.39 0.61 20.40
C GLY A 79 -0.38 -0.06 19.03
N ILE A 80 0.58 -0.94 18.77
CA ILE A 80 0.75 -1.65 17.49
C ILE A 80 0.52 -3.15 17.73
N ALA A 81 -0.57 -3.68 17.17
CA ALA A 81 -0.87 -5.10 17.25
C ALA A 81 0.00 -5.93 16.27
N HIS A 82 0.41 -7.12 16.70
CA HIS A 82 1.27 -8.03 15.96
C HIS A 82 0.65 -9.44 15.82
N ASP A 83 1.05 -10.19 14.79
CA ASP A 83 0.76 -11.62 14.67
C ASP A 83 1.82 -12.41 15.48
N ASP A 84 1.39 -13.39 16.28
CA ASP A 84 2.18 -14.08 17.32
C ASP A 84 3.31 -15.01 16.80
N LYS A 85 3.76 -14.84 15.56
CA LYS A 85 4.83 -15.66 14.99
C LYS A 85 6.19 -15.14 15.47
N THR A 86 6.80 -15.91 16.35
CA THR A 86 8.06 -15.64 17.04
C THR A 86 9.20 -15.40 16.06
N ALA A 87 9.48 -14.13 15.73
CA ALA A 87 10.65 -13.75 14.97
C ALA A 87 11.32 -12.55 15.67
N THR A 88 12.53 -12.79 16.16
CA THR A 88 13.29 -11.85 17.00
C THR A 88 13.91 -10.68 16.23
N THR A 89 13.76 -10.66 14.90
CA THR A 89 14.39 -9.65 14.03
C THR A 89 13.38 -8.97 13.11
N GLU A 90 12.29 -9.65 12.75
CA GLU A 90 11.21 -9.12 11.90
C GLU A 90 9.86 -9.59 12.44
N ILE A 91 9.01 -8.68 12.87
CA ILE A 91 7.70 -8.96 13.46
C ILE A 91 6.61 -8.62 12.44
N GLU A 92 5.70 -9.55 12.17
CA GLU A 92 4.52 -9.30 11.35
C GLU A 92 3.46 -8.56 12.18
N LEU A 93 2.93 -7.47 11.64
CA LEU A 93 1.89 -6.65 12.28
C LEU A 93 0.50 -7.12 11.85
N GLU A 94 -0.51 -7.01 12.70
CA GLU A 94 -1.90 -7.36 12.31
C GLU A 94 -2.44 -6.46 11.20
N ALA A 95 -1.95 -5.22 11.15
CA ALA A 95 -2.32 -4.25 10.13
C ALA A 95 -1.96 -4.77 8.73
N ARG A 96 -2.91 -4.64 7.80
CA ARG A 96 -2.75 -5.04 6.40
C ARG A 96 -2.36 -3.86 5.53
N ASP A 97 -1.37 -4.08 4.68
CA ASP A 97 -1.00 -3.16 3.62
C ASP A 97 -2.09 -3.13 2.51
N PRO A 98 -2.02 -2.15 1.59
CA PRO A 98 -3.01 -1.99 0.53
C PRO A 98 -3.05 -3.13 -0.51
N TRP A 99 -2.12 -4.08 -0.45
CA TRP A 99 -2.05 -5.28 -1.27
C TRP A 99 -2.47 -6.55 -0.49
N GLY A 100 -2.87 -6.42 0.77
CA GLY A 100 -3.40 -7.48 1.62
C GLY A 100 -2.33 -8.27 2.40
N GLN A 101 -1.06 -7.88 2.31
CA GLN A 101 0.00 -8.49 3.13
C GLN A 101 0.08 -7.79 4.49
N ASN A 102 0.58 -8.49 5.50
CA ASN A 102 0.85 -7.88 6.80
C ASN A 102 1.98 -6.85 6.66
N TYR A 103 1.88 -5.73 7.38
CA TYR A 103 3.05 -4.89 7.60
C TYR A 103 4.10 -5.65 8.39
N LYS A 104 5.35 -5.24 8.24
CA LYS A 104 6.48 -5.81 8.95
C LYS A 104 7.20 -4.72 9.71
N TYR A 105 7.69 -5.08 10.87
CA TYR A 105 8.47 -4.23 11.76
C TYR A 105 9.80 -4.90 12.05
N ALA A 106 10.89 -4.16 11.96
CA ALA A 106 12.19 -4.62 12.40
C ALA A 106 12.86 -3.55 13.26
N VAL A 107 13.67 -4.01 14.20
CA VAL A 107 14.46 -3.14 15.08
C VAL A 107 15.90 -3.58 15.04
N ASN A 108 16.80 -2.61 14.90
CA ASN A 108 18.23 -2.83 14.92
C ASN A 108 18.81 -2.14 16.15
N ASN A 109 19.18 -2.96 17.14
CA ASN A 109 19.86 -2.54 18.34
C ASN A 109 21.35 -2.89 18.21
N ASN A 110 22.07 -2.13 17.38
CA ASN A 110 23.51 -2.30 17.32
C ASN A 110 24.14 -1.84 18.65
N VAL A 111 25.10 -2.63 19.16
CA VAL A 111 25.82 -2.37 20.42
C VAL A 111 26.53 -1.01 20.43
N SER A 112 26.75 -0.40 19.24
CA SER A 112 27.37 0.91 19.04
C SER A 112 26.47 2.13 19.31
N GLY A 113 25.25 1.95 19.83
CA GLY A 113 24.39 3.04 20.30
C GLY A 113 23.44 3.63 19.26
N ASP A 114 23.50 3.16 18.02
CA ASP A 114 22.51 3.48 17.00
C ASP A 114 21.29 2.58 17.15
N LYS A 115 20.22 3.13 17.73
CA LYS A 115 18.91 2.48 17.84
C LYS A 115 18.08 2.91 16.64
N SER A 116 17.82 1.99 15.72
CA SER A 116 16.92 2.24 14.59
C SER A 116 15.78 1.23 14.54
N CYS A 117 14.65 1.67 14.03
CA CYS A 117 13.53 0.80 13.72
C CYS A 117 12.96 1.16 12.36
N VAL A 118 12.23 0.22 11.78
CA VAL A 118 11.71 0.36 10.43
C VAL A 118 10.39 -0.38 10.32
N VAL A 119 9.43 0.27 9.66
CA VAL A 119 8.12 -0.30 9.33
C VAL A 119 7.96 -0.28 7.83
N TYR A 120 7.56 -1.41 7.24
CA TYR A 120 7.47 -1.57 5.79
C TYR A 120 6.36 -2.53 5.36
N THR A 121 5.97 -2.40 4.10
CA THR A 121 4.96 -3.25 3.46
C THR A 121 5.46 -4.68 3.30
N GLY A 122 4.59 -5.66 3.55
CA GLY A 122 4.87 -7.07 3.23
C GLY A 122 4.87 -7.33 1.72
N TYR A 123 4.12 -6.53 0.94
CA TYR A 123 4.16 -6.60 -0.51
C TYR A 123 5.42 -5.95 -1.10
N ASN A 124 6.13 -6.68 -1.96
CA ASN A 124 7.45 -6.32 -2.50
C ASN A 124 7.52 -6.20 -4.03
N ASN A 125 6.38 -5.98 -4.70
CA ASN A 125 6.35 -5.83 -6.17
C ASN A 125 5.55 -4.59 -6.60
N ILE A 126 5.96 -3.42 -6.09
CA ILE A 126 5.26 -2.15 -6.34
C ILE A 126 5.72 -1.54 -7.68
N GLN A 127 4.78 -1.10 -8.52
CA GLN A 127 4.94 -0.62 -9.91
C GLN A 127 5.68 -1.61 -10.81
N GLY A 128 5.44 -2.91 -10.60
CA GLY A 128 6.06 -3.98 -11.39
C GLY A 128 7.56 -4.13 -11.16
N GLN A 129 8.10 -3.55 -10.09
CA GLN A 129 9.50 -3.68 -9.70
C GLN A 129 9.60 -4.65 -8.51
N SER A 130 10.18 -5.82 -8.76
CA SER A 130 10.46 -6.81 -7.71
C SER A 130 11.46 -6.24 -6.70
N GLY A 131 11.22 -6.47 -5.41
CA GLY A 131 12.00 -5.93 -4.30
C GLY A 131 11.59 -4.52 -3.87
N ARG A 132 10.63 -3.89 -4.56
CA ARG A 132 10.21 -2.52 -4.23
C ARG A 132 9.09 -2.52 -3.20
N ILE A 133 9.33 -1.80 -2.10
CA ILE A 133 8.42 -1.68 -0.96
C ILE A 133 8.17 -0.22 -0.58
N VAL A 134 7.19 0.03 0.28
CA VAL A 134 7.09 1.29 1.02
C VAL A 134 7.64 1.06 2.42
N ALA A 135 8.57 1.89 2.87
CA ALA A 135 9.18 1.79 4.19
C ALA A 135 9.39 3.17 4.82
N ALA A 136 9.29 3.26 6.15
CA ALA A 136 9.78 4.37 6.95
C ALA A 136 10.76 3.83 8.00
N GLU A 137 11.78 4.63 8.30
CA GLU A 137 12.81 4.29 9.26
C GLU A 137 12.91 5.45 10.25
N SER A 138 13.04 5.15 11.53
CA SER A 138 13.39 6.12 12.56
C SER A 138 14.66 5.70 13.27
N LYS A 139 15.46 6.70 13.66
CA LYS A 139 16.70 6.51 14.39
C LYS A 139 16.73 7.45 15.57
N ASN A 140 17.02 6.92 16.76
CA ASN A 140 17.10 7.66 18.01
C ASN A 140 15.88 8.57 18.27
N GLY A 141 14.66 8.04 18.06
CA GLY A 141 13.40 8.75 18.27
C GLY A 141 13.04 9.78 17.19
N LYS A 142 13.71 9.75 16.05
CA LYS A 142 13.47 10.68 14.94
C LYS A 142 13.33 9.95 13.61
N LEU A 143 12.24 10.25 12.91
CA LEU A 143 12.02 9.92 11.50
C LEU A 143 13.23 10.29 10.62
N LEU A 144 13.73 9.30 9.89
CA LEU A 144 14.72 9.50 8.83
C LEU A 144 14.04 9.83 7.49
N LYS A 145 14.65 10.73 6.72
CA LYS A 145 14.25 11.18 5.36
C LYS A 145 12.73 11.27 5.18
N ASP A 146 12.11 12.41 5.51
CA ASP A 146 10.71 12.80 5.24
C ASP A 146 9.59 11.75 5.47
N GLY A 147 9.86 10.67 6.22
CA GLY A 147 8.93 9.58 6.51
C GLY A 147 8.88 8.47 5.47
N ALA A 148 7.70 7.87 5.32
CA ALA A 148 7.48 6.69 4.48
C ALA A 148 7.71 6.96 2.99
N ARG A 149 8.56 6.15 2.36
CA ARG A 149 8.98 6.31 0.97
C ARG A 149 9.04 4.98 0.24
N LEU A 150 8.99 5.05 -1.09
CA LEU A 150 9.30 3.91 -1.93
C LEU A 150 10.80 3.66 -1.91
N THR A 151 11.21 2.40 -1.75
CA THR A 151 12.62 2.02 -1.75
C THR A 151 12.79 0.57 -2.22
N ASN A 152 13.96 0.30 -2.78
CA ASN A 152 14.43 -1.04 -3.12
C ASN A 152 15.53 -1.52 -2.15
N ASP A 153 16.00 -0.63 -1.26
CA ASP A 153 17.24 -0.80 -0.51
C ASP A 153 17.01 -1.38 0.89
N TYR A 154 15.82 -1.95 1.14
CA TYR A 154 15.53 -2.50 2.45
C TYR A 154 15.98 -3.95 2.55
N GLN A 155 17.20 -4.13 3.03
CA GLN A 155 17.60 -5.34 3.75
C GLN A 155 17.47 -5.03 5.25
N PRO A 156 16.82 -5.90 6.06
CA PRO A 156 16.94 -5.80 7.50
C PRO A 156 18.41 -5.94 7.87
N ASP A 157 19.05 -4.83 8.26
CA ASP A 157 20.45 -4.78 8.74
C ASP A 157 20.59 -5.68 9.97
N GLY A 158 20.90 -6.97 9.74
CA GLY A 158 20.96 -7.98 10.78
C GLY A 158 20.88 -9.43 10.30
N VAL A 159 20.46 -9.67 9.05
CA VAL A 159 20.63 -11.00 8.42
C VAL A 159 22.00 -11.06 7.77
N ALA A 160 23.04 -11.21 8.59
CA ALA A 160 24.29 -11.76 8.09
C ALA A 160 24.02 -13.15 7.52
N ASN A 161 24.59 -13.47 6.36
CA ASN A 161 24.70 -14.87 5.89
C ASN A 161 25.37 -15.74 6.96
#